data_AF-A0A0D6QTN8-F1
#
_entry.id   AF-A0A0D6QTN8-F1
#
_cell.length_a   1.000
_cell.length_b   1.000
_cell.length_c   1.000
_cell.angle_alpha   90.00
_cell.angle_beta   90.00
_cell.angle_gamma   90.00
#
_symmetry.space_group_name_H-M   'P 1'
#
loop_
_entity.id
_entity.type
_entity.pdbx_description
1 polymer ?
#
loop_
_entity_poly.entity_id
_entity_poly.type
_entity_poly.pdbx_seq_one_letter_code
_entity_poly.pdbx_strand_id
1 'polypeptide(L)'
;MGQRKREIKKIGDAISRQVTFSKRRGGLLKKAKELSILCDATVSLIIFSSTGKLYEYSSSNMQMIIERYLMYPEELNSFISSIQRTNVNNIELVKMNERYEDLSRQCRQMNGKELEGIELKELEGLEDGLDRGLKRIKSIKGEMLLMQMDEHTQKEMEQSEENGKLHPQRQIPAFIKERTGEDNESSLPLR
;
A
#
# COMPACT_ATOMS: atom_id res chain seq x y z
N MET A 1 -41.78 12.76 28.60
CA MET A 1 -41.25 11.44 28.97
C MET A 1 -40.35 10.94 27.85
N GLY A 2 -39.06 10.74 28.11
CA GLY A 2 -38.06 10.45 27.08
C GLY A 2 -38.05 8.99 26.68
N GLN A 3 -38.36 8.70 25.41
CA GLN A 3 -38.17 7.37 24.83
C GLN A 3 -36.67 7.05 24.72
N ARG A 4 -36.32 5.80 25.09
CA ARG A 4 -35.05 5.05 24.89
C ARG A 4 -33.79 5.87 24.60
N LYS A 5 -32.76 5.69 25.43
CA LYS A 5 -31.39 6.19 25.19
C LYS A 5 -30.95 5.82 23.78
N ARG A 6 -30.58 6.82 22.97
CA ARG A 6 -30.02 6.64 21.63
C ARG A 6 -28.52 6.91 21.66
N GLU A 7 -27.76 6.17 20.88
CA GLU A 7 -26.34 6.44 20.65
C GLU A 7 -26.13 7.77 19.90
N ILE A 8 -25.01 8.45 20.16
CA ILE A 8 -24.61 9.67 19.46
C ILE A 8 -23.93 9.27 18.14
N LYS A 9 -24.74 9.02 17.12
CA LYS A 9 -24.31 8.76 15.74
C LYS A 9 -25.33 9.33 14.74
N LYS A 10 -24.95 9.44 13.47
CA LYS A 10 -25.85 9.91 12.41
C LYS A 10 -27.08 9.00 12.32
N ILE A 11 -28.28 9.59 12.37
CA ILE A 11 -29.54 8.86 12.17
C ILE A 11 -29.66 8.51 10.69
N GLY A 12 -29.76 7.23 10.35
CA GLY A 12 -29.86 6.75 8.96
C GLY A 12 -31.16 7.15 8.27
N ASP A 13 -32.30 6.85 8.92
CA ASP A 13 -33.62 7.19 8.39
C ASP A 13 -33.82 8.71 8.26
N ALA A 14 -34.17 9.17 7.06
CA ALA A 14 -34.29 10.58 6.72
C ALA A 14 -35.46 11.26 7.45
N ILE A 15 -36.60 10.57 7.58
CA ILE A 15 -37.80 11.11 8.23
C ILE A 15 -37.52 11.28 9.73
N SER A 16 -37.02 10.23 10.39
CA SER A 16 -36.62 10.27 11.79
C SER A 16 -35.55 11.32 12.05
N ARG A 17 -34.57 11.46 11.14
CA ARG A 17 -33.53 12.49 11.23
C ARG A 17 -34.12 13.89 11.17
N GLN A 18 -35.06 14.16 10.26
CA GLN A 18 -35.73 15.46 10.14
C GLN A 18 -36.58 15.81 11.37
N VAL A 19 -37.38 14.86 11.87
CA VAL A 19 -38.17 15.06 13.09
C VAL A 19 -37.27 15.30 14.29
N THR A 20 -36.19 14.52 14.41
CA THR A 20 -35.22 14.68 15.50
C THR A 20 -34.49 16.01 15.41
N PHE A 21 -34.07 16.43 14.22
CA PHE A 21 -33.45 17.74 13.98
C PHE A 21 -34.37 18.86 14.44
N SER A 22 -35.65 18.85 14.02
CA SER A 22 -36.61 19.89 14.43
C SER A 22 -36.78 19.96 15.95
N LYS A 23 -36.91 18.82 16.63
CA LYS A 23 -37.05 18.77 18.09
C LYS A 23 -35.78 19.20 18.82
N ARG A 24 -34.61 18.68 18.42
CA ARG A 24 -33.33 18.99 19.06
C ARG A 24 -32.89 20.43 18.80
N ARG A 25 -33.07 20.94 17.58
CA ARG A 25 -32.84 22.35 17.24
C ARG A 25 -33.70 23.26 18.13
N GLY A 26 -35.00 22.97 18.24
CA GLY A 26 -35.88 23.72 19.13
C GLY A 26 -35.45 23.67 20.60
N GLY A 27 -35.06 22.49 21.09
CA GLY A 27 -34.54 22.34 22.46
C GLY A 27 -33.23 23.10 22.70
N LEU A 28 -32.30 23.05 21.75
CA LEU A 28 -31.02 23.74 21.82
C LEU A 28 -31.21 25.27 21.82
N LEU A 29 -32.09 25.79 20.95
CA LEU A 29 -32.45 27.20 20.90
C LEU A 29 -33.04 27.68 22.22
N LYS A 30 -33.94 26.89 22.83
CA LYS A 30 -34.50 27.21 24.15
C LYS A 30 -33.40 27.27 25.22
N LYS A 31 -32.47 26.31 25.23
CA LYS A 31 -31.36 26.28 26.19
C LYS A 31 -30.38 27.45 26.00
N ALA A 32 -30.05 27.79 24.76
CA ALA A 32 -29.23 28.97 24.46
C ALA A 32 -29.90 30.26 24.96
N LYS A 33 -31.22 30.39 24.76
CA LYS A 33 -32.01 31.51 25.27
C LYS A 33 -32.04 31.57 26.80
N GLU A 34 -32.35 30.46 27.44
CA GLU A 34 -32.34 30.34 28.91
C GLU A 34 -30.98 30.76 29.48
N LEU A 35 -29.87 30.25 28.91
CA LEU A 35 -28.52 30.59 29.35
C LEU A 35 -28.22 32.09 29.19
N SER A 36 -28.56 32.69 28.04
CA SER A 36 -28.32 34.12 27.82
C SER A 36 -29.06 35.00 28.81
N ILE A 37 -30.28 34.62 29.21
CA ILE A 37 -31.09 35.39 30.16
C ILE A 37 -30.64 35.15 31.60
N LEU A 38 -30.48 33.89 32.00
CA LEU A 38 -30.20 33.52 33.40
C LEU A 38 -28.82 33.98 33.87
N CYS A 39 -27.86 34.06 32.95
CA CYS A 39 -26.47 34.37 33.27
C CYS A 39 -25.97 35.68 32.64
N ASP A 40 -26.85 36.49 32.04
CA ASP A 40 -26.50 37.68 31.28
C ASP A 40 -25.37 37.43 30.26
N ALA A 41 -25.43 36.27 29.61
CA ALA A 41 -24.39 35.80 28.71
C ALA A 41 -24.72 36.17 27.26
N THR A 42 -23.72 36.64 26.52
CA THR A 42 -23.83 36.82 25.07
C THR A 42 -23.70 35.47 24.37
N VAL A 43 -24.77 35.00 23.72
CA VAL A 43 -24.82 33.66 23.09
C VAL A 43 -25.31 33.77 21.65
N SER A 44 -24.60 33.15 20.71
CA SER A 44 -25.02 32.97 19.33
C SER A 44 -24.97 31.50 18.92
N LEU A 45 -25.82 31.11 17.97
CA LEU A 45 -25.91 29.76 17.43
C LEU A 45 -26.23 29.83 15.94
N ILE A 46 -25.43 29.14 15.13
CA ILE A 46 -25.60 29.01 13.68
C ILE A 46 -25.70 27.52 13.35
N ILE A 47 -26.76 27.11 12.67
CA ILE A 47 -27.02 25.71 12.29
C ILE A 47 -27.37 25.64 10.81
N PHE A 48 -26.61 24.87 10.06
CA PHE A 48 -26.97 24.46 8.70
C PHE A 48 -27.58 23.05 8.73
N SER A 49 -28.76 22.88 8.14
CA SER A 49 -29.32 21.53 7.95
C SER A 49 -28.57 20.79 6.84
N SER A 50 -28.78 19.47 6.75
CA SER A 50 -28.27 18.67 5.64
C SER A 50 -28.83 19.07 4.26
N THR A 51 -29.87 19.92 4.23
CA THR A 51 -30.45 20.50 3.01
C THR A 51 -29.91 21.91 2.73
N GLY A 52 -28.89 22.37 3.46
CA GLY A 52 -28.31 23.71 3.33
C GLY A 52 -29.15 24.85 3.92
N LYS A 53 -30.24 24.56 4.65
CA LYS A 53 -31.06 25.63 5.26
C LYS A 53 -30.37 26.18 6.50
N LEU A 54 -30.27 27.50 6.57
CA LEU A 54 -29.76 28.22 7.73
C LEU A 54 -30.84 28.36 8.80
N TYR A 55 -30.46 28.07 10.04
CA TYR A 55 -31.21 28.36 11.25
C TYR A 55 -30.28 29.02 12.24
N GLU A 56 -30.70 30.16 12.77
CA GLU A 56 -29.84 30.96 13.63
C GLU A 56 -30.58 31.48 14.87
N TYR A 57 -29.79 31.78 15.90
CA TYR A 57 -30.22 32.48 17.10
C TYR A 57 -29.07 33.33 17.63
N SER A 58 -29.43 34.48 18.17
CA SER A 58 -28.49 35.38 18.80
C SER A 58 -29.21 36.11 19.93
N SER A 59 -28.56 36.22 21.09
CA SER A 59 -29.09 36.99 22.22
C SER A 59 -29.07 38.50 21.96
N SER A 60 -28.22 38.95 21.04
CA SER A 60 -28.10 40.34 20.57
C SER A 60 -27.86 40.38 19.04
N ASN A 61 -27.28 41.44 18.49
CA ASN A 61 -26.94 41.48 17.06
C ASN A 61 -25.88 40.42 16.72
N MET A 62 -26.22 39.47 15.84
CA MET A 62 -25.33 38.39 15.44
C MET A 62 -23.99 38.90 14.89
N GLN A 63 -24.04 39.96 14.08
CA GLN A 63 -22.85 40.55 13.48
C GLN A 63 -21.89 41.08 14.55
N MET A 64 -22.41 41.76 15.58
CA MET A 64 -21.59 42.22 16.70
C MET A 64 -20.97 41.08 17.50
N ILE A 65 -21.67 39.97 17.70
CA ILE A 65 -21.12 38.81 18.41
C ILE A 65 -19.99 38.17 17.59
N ILE A 66 -20.16 38.07 16.27
CA ILE A 66 -19.12 37.57 15.35
C ILE A 66 -17.92 38.50 15.38
N GLU A 67 -18.12 39.82 15.24
CA GLU A 67 -17.05 40.81 15.33
C GLU A 67 -16.32 40.72 16.67
N ARG A 68 -17.04 40.64 17.78
CA ARG A 68 -16.47 40.45 19.11
C ARG A 68 -15.66 39.16 19.22
N TYR A 69 -16.15 38.04 18.67
CA TYR A 69 -15.42 36.77 18.62
C TYR A 69 -14.12 36.89 17.83
N LEU A 70 -14.15 37.59 16.69
CA LEU A 70 -12.96 37.83 15.87
C LEU A 70 -11.91 38.72 16.55
N MET A 71 -12.30 39.49 17.57
CA MET A 71 -11.39 40.32 18.37
C MET A 71 -10.63 39.55 19.47
N TYR A 72 -10.88 38.25 19.67
CA TYR A 72 -10.15 37.40 20.61
C TYR A 72 -9.15 36.49 19.87
N PRO A 73 -7.89 36.92 19.68
CA PRO A 73 -6.93 36.28 18.78
C PRO A 73 -6.38 34.93 19.28
N GLU A 74 -6.38 34.67 20.58
CA GLU A 74 -5.86 33.41 21.16
C GLU A 74 -6.68 32.19 20.69
N GLU A 75 -8.02 32.24 20.81
CA GLU A 75 -8.88 31.17 20.33
C GLU A 75 -9.04 31.17 18.81
N LEU A 76 -9.05 32.35 18.19
CA LEU A 76 -9.16 32.50 16.74
C LEU A 76 -7.93 31.95 16.00
N ASN A 77 -6.72 32.20 16.50
CA ASN A 77 -5.49 31.68 15.91
C ASN A 77 -5.43 30.15 15.98
N SER A 78 -5.87 29.55 17.09
CA SER A 78 -5.98 28.09 17.21
C SER A 78 -6.97 27.51 16.19
N PHE A 79 -8.14 28.14 16.04
CA PHE A 79 -9.18 27.75 15.10
C PHE A 79 -8.73 27.92 13.63
N ILE A 80 -8.19 29.08 13.25
CA ILE A 80 -7.65 29.34 11.91
C ILE A 80 -6.51 28.37 11.59
N SER A 81 -5.59 28.13 12.53
CA SER A 81 -4.48 27.18 12.35
C SER A 81 -4.98 25.75 12.12
N SER A 82 -6.11 25.37 12.70
CA SER A 82 -6.73 24.06 12.45
C SER A 82 -7.38 23.97 11.07
N ILE A 83 -8.11 25.01 10.64
CA ILE A 83 -8.74 25.07 9.32
C ILE A 83 -7.66 25.09 8.22
N GLN A 84 -6.62 25.90 8.38
CA GLN A 84 -5.51 25.98 7.43
C GLN A 84 -4.80 24.63 7.28
N ARG A 85 -4.49 23.94 8.40
CA ARG A 85 -3.91 22.59 8.34
C ARG A 85 -4.80 21.60 7.58
N THR A 86 -6.11 21.65 7.82
CA THR A 86 -7.04 20.75 7.13
C THR A 86 -7.10 21.04 5.62
N ASN A 87 -7.11 22.32 5.24
CA ASN A 87 -7.12 22.72 3.83
C ASN A 87 -5.80 22.40 3.11
N VAL A 88 -4.64 22.62 3.75
CA VAL A 88 -3.34 22.27 3.19
C VAL A 88 -3.23 20.76 2.98
N ASN A 89 -3.61 19.95 3.97
CA ASN A 89 -3.62 18.50 3.84
C ASN A 89 -4.52 18.02 2.69
N ASN A 90 -5.70 18.65 2.50
CA ASN A 90 -6.59 18.34 1.39
C ASN A 90 -5.96 18.69 0.03
N ILE A 91 -5.28 19.84 -0.09
CA ILE A 91 -4.58 20.24 -1.32
C ILE A 91 -3.42 19.28 -1.63
N GLU A 92 -2.65 18.89 -0.62
CA GLU A 92 -1.55 17.93 -0.78
C GLU A 92 -2.06 16.55 -1.20
N LEU A 93 -3.18 16.09 -0.64
CA LEU A 93 -3.83 14.84 -1.04
C LEU A 93 -4.28 14.89 -2.50
N VAL A 94 -4.90 15.98 -2.95
CA VAL A 94 -5.32 16.15 -4.36
C VAL A 94 -4.10 16.09 -5.28
N LYS A 95 -3.05 16.85 -4.98
CA LYS A 95 -1.80 16.83 -5.77
C LYS A 95 -1.15 15.46 -5.80
N MET A 96 -1.17 14.73 -4.69
CA MET A 96 -0.61 13.38 -4.63
C MET A 96 -1.45 12.39 -5.44
N ASN A 97 -2.78 12.53 -5.42
CA ASN A 97 -3.67 11.71 -6.21
C ASN A 97 -3.52 11.98 -7.71
N GLU A 98 -3.38 13.24 -8.14
CA GLU A 98 -3.07 13.60 -9.53
C GLU A 98 -1.77 12.94 -10.00
N ARG A 99 -0.69 13.06 -9.20
CA ARG A 99 0.59 12.39 -9.51
C ARG A 99 0.46 10.88 -9.60
N TYR A 100 -0.33 10.28 -8.70
CA TYR A 100 -0.56 8.84 -8.70
C TYR A 100 -1.30 8.40 -9.98
N GLU A 101 -2.33 9.14 -10.39
CA GLU A 101 -3.06 8.86 -11.62
C GLU A 101 -2.18 9.01 -12.87
N ASP A 102 -1.35 10.05 -12.94
CA ASP A 102 -0.42 10.23 -14.05
C ASP A 102 0.59 9.08 -14.14
N LEU A 103 1.17 8.65 -13.00
CA LEU A 103 2.12 7.53 -12.96
C LEU A 103 1.43 6.21 -13.32
N SER A 104 0.21 6.00 -12.82
CA SER A 104 -0.60 4.83 -13.10
C SER A 104 -0.97 4.75 -14.58
N ARG A 105 -1.32 5.89 -15.20
CA ARG A 105 -1.55 6.03 -16.64
C ARG A 105 -0.30 5.68 -17.43
N GLN A 106 0.86 6.24 -17.08
CA GLN A 106 2.15 5.92 -17.73
C GLN A 106 2.48 4.42 -17.68
N CYS A 107 2.26 3.76 -16.53
CA CYS A 107 2.43 2.32 -16.40
C CYS A 107 1.47 1.52 -17.30
N ARG A 108 0.23 1.96 -17.47
CA ARG A 108 -0.73 1.33 -18.39
C ARG A 108 -0.32 1.53 -19.86
N GLN A 109 0.15 2.73 -20.21
CA GLN A 109 0.65 3.07 -21.54
C GLN A 109 1.88 2.26 -21.91
N MET A 110 2.86 2.11 -21.01
CA MET A 110 4.00 1.21 -21.22
C MET A 110 3.60 -0.26 -21.44
N ASN A 111 2.42 -0.67 -20.96
CA ASN A 111 1.84 -2.00 -21.19
C ASN A 111 0.93 -2.06 -22.43
N GLY A 112 0.91 -1.01 -23.26
CA GLY A 112 0.10 -0.95 -24.48
C GLY A 112 -1.40 -0.72 -24.25
N LYS A 113 -1.80 -0.15 -23.10
CA LYS A 113 -3.20 0.16 -22.77
C LYS A 113 -3.40 1.67 -22.68
N GLU A 114 -4.62 2.14 -22.94
CA GLU A 114 -4.99 3.58 -22.84
C GLU A 114 -4.07 4.49 -23.68
N LEU A 115 -3.85 4.09 -24.93
CA LEU A 115 -3.02 4.81 -25.90
C LEU A 115 -3.83 5.85 -26.70
N GLU A 116 -5.15 5.89 -26.53
CA GLU A 116 -6.01 6.85 -27.21
C GLU A 116 -5.67 8.29 -26.79
N GLY A 117 -5.43 9.17 -27.76
CA GLY A 117 -5.14 10.59 -27.51
C GLY A 117 -3.68 10.92 -27.22
N ILE A 118 -2.76 9.95 -27.27
CA ILE A 118 -1.32 10.19 -27.25
C ILE A 118 -0.87 10.73 -28.63
N GLU A 119 0.00 11.73 -28.65
CA GLU A 119 0.55 12.23 -29.91
C GLU A 119 1.53 11.24 -30.54
N LEU A 120 1.61 11.20 -31.88
CA LEU A 120 2.49 10.26 -32.60
C LEU A 120 3.94 10.30 -32.10
N LYS A 121 4.47 11.50 -31.85
CA LYS A 121 5.83 11.71 -31.36
C LYS A 121 6.05 11.13 -29.96
N GLU A 122 5.04 11.22 -29.09
CA GLU A 122 5.09 10.64 -27.75
C GLU A 122 5.02 9.11 -27.82
N LEU A 123 4.23 8.57 -28.76
CA LEU A 123 4.12 7.14 -29.00
C LEU A 123 5.43 6.55 -29.57
N GLU A 124 6.07 7.22 -30.51
CA GLU A 124 7.40 6.86 -31.03
C GLU A 124 8.43 6.84 -29.88
N GLY A 125 8.43 7.86 -29.02
CA GLY A 125 9.31 7.92 -27.86
C GLY A 125 9.08 6.77 -26.85
N LEU A 126 7.83 6.36 -26.68
CA LEU A 126 7.45 5.22 -25.83
C LEU A 126 7.96 3.89 -26.42
N GLU A 127 7.77 3.68 -27.72
CA GLU A 127 8.26 2.50 -28.44
C GLU A 127 9.78 2.38 -28.33
N ASP A 128 10.48 3.47 -28.63
CA ASP A 128 11.94 3.59 -28.51
C ASP A 128 12.44 3.26 -27.09
N GLY A 129 11.72 3.75 -26.07
CA GLY A 129 12.04 3.48 -24.66
C GLY A 129 11.90 1.99 -24.32
N LEU A 130 10.81 1.37 -24.75
CA LEU A 130 10.54 -0.05 -24.53
C LEU A 130 11.55 -0.94 -25.26
N ASP A 131 11.90 -0.62 -26.51
CA ASP A 131 12.88 -1.39 -27.28
C ASP A 131 14.28 -1.32 -26.65
N ARG A 132 14.72 -0.13 -26.23
CA ARG A 132 15.98 0.02 -25.47
C ARG A 132 15.98 -0.79 -24.18
N GLY A 133 14.88 -0.75 -23.43
CA GLY A 133 14.72 -1.54 -22.20
C GLY A 133 14.80 -3.04 -22.48
N LEU A 134 14.09 -3.52 -23.51
CA LEU A 134 14.08 -4.91 -23.92
C LEU A 134 15.47 -5.40 -24.35
N LYS A 135 16.19 -4.61 -25.16
CA LYS A 135 17.56 -4.91 -25.59
C LYS A 135 18.49 -5.04 -24.38
N ARG A 136 18.40 -4.13 -23.42
CA ARG A 136 19.20 -4.18 -22.18
C ARG A 136 18.91 -5.46 -21.37
N ILE A 137 17.62 -5.79 -21.18
CA ILE A 137 17.22 -7.02 -20.46
C ILE A 137 17.76 -8.27 -21.18
N LYS A 138 17.66 -8.32 -22.51
CA LYS A 138 18.19 -9.43 -23.30
C LYS A 138 19.70 -9.58 -23.16
N SER A 139 20.46 -8.48 -23.20
CA SER A 139 21.92 -8.49 -23.01
C SER A 139 22.30 -9.07 -21.66
N ILE A 140 21.71 -8.54 -20.58
CA ILE A 140 21.99 -9.00 -19.21
C ILE A 140 21.66 -10.49 -19.06
N LYS A 141 20.51 -10.94 -19.60
CA LYS A 141 20.16 -12.36 -19.57
C LYS A 141 21.16 -13.23 -20.35
N GLY A 142 21.66 -12.74 -21.48
CA GLY A 142 22.67 -13.44 -22.27
C GLY A 142 23.99 -13.60 -21.52
N GLU A 143 24.47 -12.53 -20.89
CA GLU A 143 25.69 -12.55 -20.05
C GLU A 143 25.54 -13.53 -18.88
N MET A 144 24.38 -13.52 -18.20
CA MET A 144 24.10 -14.46 -17.12
C MET A 144 24.10 -15.92 -17.59
N LEU A 145 23.54 -16.21 -18.77
CA LEU A 145 23.52 -17.56 -19.33
C LEU A 145 24.94 -18.04 -19.70
N LEU A 146 25.76 -17.17 -20.28
CA LEU A 146 27.17 -17.49 -20.59
C LEU A 146 27.94 -17.83 -19.31
N MET A 147 27.81 -17.02 -18.27
CA MET A 147 28.43 -17.30 -16.98
C MET A 147 27.99 -18.65 -16.40
N GLN A 148 26.71 -19.01 -16.52
CA GLN A 148 26.22 -20.31 -16.07
C GLN A 148 26.79 -21.47 -16.89
N MET A 149 26.92 -21.31 -18.21
CA MET A 149 27.52 -22.33 -19.08
C MET A 149 28.98 -22.59 -18.72
N ASP A 150 29.77 -21.54 -18.54
CA ASP A 150 31.18 -21.65 -18.15
C ASP A 150 31.34 -22.36 -16.80
N GLU A 151 30.49 -22.01 -15.82
CA GLU A 151 30.47 -22.69 -14.51
C GLU A 151 30.16 -24.19 -14.64
N HIS A 152 29.19 -24.55 -15.49
CA HIS A 152 28.84 -25.95 -15.74
C HIS A 152 29.96 -26.71 -16.45
N THR A 153 30.56 -26.14 -17.49
CA THR A 153 31.69 -26.76 -18.21
C THR A 153 32.89 -26.97 -17.29
N GLN A 154 33.19 -26.02 -16.40
CA GLN A 154 34.25 -26.17 -15.42
C GLN A 154 33.97 -27.34 -14.46
N LYS A 155 32.74 -27.46 -13.94
CA LYS A 155 32.35 -28.59 -13.08
C LYS A 155 32.42 -29.93 -13.82
N GLU A 156 32.04 -29.99 -15.09
CA GLU A 156 32.17 -31.21 -15.90
C GLU A 156 33.62 -31.65 -16.06
N MET A 157 34.54 -30.70 -16.29
CA MET A 157 35.98 -30.99 -16.35
C MET A 157 36.51 -31.51 -15.02
N GLU A 158 36.18 -30.84 -13.91
CA GLU A 158 36.58 -31.26 -12.56
C GLU A 158 36.08 -32.68 -12.22
N GLN A 159 34.81 -32.98 -12.55
CA GLN A 159 34.23 -34.31 -12.36
C GLN A 159 34.85 -35.37 -13.28
N SER A 160 35.20 -35.01 -14.51
CA SER A 160 35.88 -35.91 -15.46
C SER A 160 37.28 -36.27 -14.98
N GLU A 161 38.04 -35.29 -14.50
CA GLU A 161 39.36 -35.52 -13.91
C GLU A 161 39.28 -36.39 -12.65
N GLU A 162 38.31 -36.14 -11.77
CA GLU A 162 38.09 -36.95 -10.57
C GLU A 162 37.72 -38.39 -10.94
N ASN A 163 36.79 -38.59 -11.88
CA ASN A 163 36.43 -39.92 -12.38
C ASN A 163 37.60 -40.64 -13.05
N GLY A 164 38.46 -39.93 -13.79
CA GLY A 164 39.68 -40.48 -14.38
C GLY A 164 40.69 -40.97 -13.35
N LYS A 165 40.82 -40.27 -12.21
CA LYS A 165 41.67 -40.68 -11.09
C LYS A 165 41.12 -41.90 -10.32
N LEU A 166 39.80 -42.06 -10.30
CA LEU A 166 39.11 -43.19 -9.65
C LEU A 166 39.03 -44.46 -10.53
N HIS A 167 39.21 -44.34 -11.86
CA HIS A 167 39.13 -45.45 -12.80
C HIS A 167 40.20 -46.56 -12.60
N PRO A 168 41.46 -46.26 -12.25
CA PRO A 168 42.48 -47.28 -11.94
C PRO A 168 42.19 -48.06 -10.65
N GLN A 169 41.46 -47.47 -9.69
CA GLN A 169 41.11 -48.12 -8.42
C GLN A 169 39.94 -49.10 -8.53
N ARG A 170 39.19 -49.07 -9.64
CA ARG A 170 38.10 -50.02 -9.93
C ARG A 170 38.53 -51.25 -10.73
N GLN A 171 39.76 -51.30 -11.26
CA GLN A 171 40.29 -52.50 -11.91
C GLN A 171 41.00 -53.40 -10.87
N ILE A 172 40.25 -54.35 -10.32
CA ILE A 172 40.81 -55.46 -9.52
C ILE A 172 41.56 -56.40 -10.50
N PRO A 173 42.82 -56.78 -10.24
CA PRO A 173 43.54 -57.72 -11.10
C PRO A 173 42.89 -59.12 -11.08
N ALA A 174 42.56 -59.63 -12.27
CA ALA A 174 42.20 -61.03 -12.46
C ALA A 174 43.44 -61.93 -12.30
N PHE A 175 43.74 -62.36 -11.07
CA PHE A 175 44.79 -63.36 -10.83
C PHE A 175 44.49 -64.22 -9.60
N ILE A 176 43.56 -65.16 -9.72
CA ILE A 176 43.63 -66.44 -8.99
C ILE A 176 43.13 -67.55 -9.91
N LYS A 177 44.05 -68.14 -10.67
CA LYS A 177 43.92 -69.53 -11.14
C LYS A 177 45.31 -70.17 -11.14
N GLU A 178 45.37 -71.33 -10.49
CA GLU A 178 46.47 -72.32 -10.47
C GLU A 178 47.62 -72.09 -9.48
N ARG A 179 47.50 -72.74 -8.31
CA ARG A 179 48.49 -73.74 -7.87
C ARG A 179 47.76 -74.96 -7.30
N THR A 180 47.53 -75.93 -8.17
CA THR A 180 47.60 -77.36 -7.82
C THR A 180 49.07 -77.77 -7.77
N GLY A 181 49.41 -78.72 -6.90
CA GLY A 181 50.74 -79.31 -6.76
C GLY A 181 51.18 -79.26 -5.29
N GLU A 182 50.81 -80.26 -4.49
CA GLU A 182 51.70 -81.41 -4.18
C GLU A 182 52.61 -81.02 -2.98
N ASP A 183 52.77 -81.73 -1.87
CA ASP A 183 52.39 -83.07 -1.43
C ASP A 183 52.55 -83.10 0.10
N ASN A 184 51.79 -83.96 0.78
CA ASN A 184 52.36 -84.75 1.89
C ASN A 184 51.51 -85.99 2.18
N GLU A 185 51.93 -87.09 1.55
CA GLU A 185 52.17 -88.43 2.12
C GLU A 185 51.62 -88.71 3.53
N SER A 186 50.67 -89.64 3.64
CA SER A 186 50.90 -91.06 4.05
C SER A 186 50.53 -91.26 5.54
N SER A 187 50.06 -92.39 6.07
CA SER A 187 50.01 -93.77 5.59
C SER A 187 49.09 -94.63 6.50
N LEU A 188 48.36 -95.54 5.85
CA LEU A 188 48.03 -96.95 6.21
C LEU A 188 47.13 -97.29 7.42
N PRO A 189 46.16 -98.23 7.26
CA PRO A 189 45.38 -98.76 8.37
C PRO A 189 46.08 -99.96 9.01
N LEU A 190 45.94 -100.07 10.33
CA LEU A 190 46.27 -101.24 11.17
C LEU A 190 47.80 -101.43 11.34
N ARG A 191 48.34 -101.60 12.54
CA ARG A 191 47.86 -102.34 13.69
C ARG A 191 48.70 -102.01 14.92
#